data_AF-A0A7S0FPU8-F1
#
_entry.id   AF-A0A7S0FPU8-F1
#
_cell.length_a   1.000
_cell.length_b   1.000
_cell.length_c   1.000
_cell.angle_alpha   90.00
_cell.angle_beta   90.00
_cell.angle_gamma   90.00
#
_symmetry.space_group_name_H-M   'P 1'
#
loop_
_entity.id
_entity.type
_entity.pdbx_description
1 polymer ?
#
loop_
_entity_poly.entity_id
_entity_poly.type
_entity_poly.pdbx_seq_one_letter_code
_entity_poly.pdbx_strand_id
1 'polypeptide(L)'
;MPTCSACRNDLPRKGFSKGQLKKNPCERKCKECVEEMEAEEQRYRSGYDDRQDSLRFGVGDRVECKMVEDGWRTGTIIRLWYVERTSAYDEAHPYQVHLDIGAKIYAPEDRDRCIRQSNEPPQECTFCYDNEMT
;
A
#
# COMPACT_ATOMS: atom_id res chain seq x y z
N MET A 1 -5.10 -33.80 -23.26
CA MET A 1 -6.17 -33.24 -22.38
C MET A 1 -5.74 -31.84 -21.97
N PRO A 2 -6.64 -30.89 -21.61
CA PRO A 2 -6.16 -29.63 -21.09
C PRO A 2 -5.40 -29.92 -19.80
N THR A 3 -4.20 -29.36 -19.64
CA THR A 3 -3.38 -29.51 -18.44
C THR A 3 -3.27 -28.18 -17.71
N CYS A 4 -3.03 -28.25 -16.40
CA CYS A 4 -2.75 -27.08 -15.57
C CYS A 4 -1.39 -26.49 -15.97
N SER A 5 -1.32 -25.19 -16.26
CA SER A 5 -0.06 -24.53 -16.60
C SER A 5 0.91 -24.39 -15.41
N ALA A 6 0.40 -24.50 -14.18
CA ALA A 6 1.22 -24.48 -12.96
C ALA A 6 1.75 -25.88 -12.60
N CYS A 7 0.89 -26.87 -12.40
CA CYS A 7 1.28 -28.20 -11.90
C CYS A 7 1.31 -29.32 -12.96
N ARG A 8 0.91 -29.04 -14.21
CA ARG A 8 0.84 -30.00 -15.35
C ARG A 8 -0.16 -31.15 -15.21
N ASN A 9 -0.92 -31.23 -14.12
CA ASN A 9 -2.00 -32.21 -13.94
C ASN A 9 -3.12 -32.04 -14.97
N ASP A 10 -3.82 -33.13 -15.26
CA ASP A 10 -4.97 -33.14 -16.17
C ASP A 10 -6.14 -32.34 -15.59
N LEU A 11 -6.65 -31.39 -16.38
CA LEU A 11 -7.84 -30.63 -16.07
C LEU A 11 -9.07 -31.38 -16.58
N PRO A 12 -10.00 -31.81 -15.71
CA PRO A 12 -11.17 -32.53 -16.14
C PRO A 12 -12.06 -31.60 -16.97
N ARG A 13 -12.19 -31.86 -18.28
CA ARG A 13 -13.01 -31.04 -19.21
C ARG A 13 -14.44 -30.79 -18.73
N LYS A 14 -15.01 -31.71 -17.94
CA LYS A 14 -16.36 -31.63 -17.38
C LYS A 14 -16.48 -30.62 -16.23
N GLY A 15 -15.36 -30.22 -15.62
CA GLY A 15 -15.31 -29.26 -14.51
C GLY A 15 -15.14 -27.80 -14.93
N PHE A 16 -15.14 -27.50 -16.24
CA PHE A 16 -14.95 -26.14 -16.76
C PHE A 16 -16.10 -25.72 -17.67
N SER A 17 -16.52 -24.46 -17.54
CA SER A 17 -17.40 -23.83 -18.52
C SER A 17 -16.71 -23.74 -19.89
N LYS A 18 -17.52 -23.67 -20.97
CA LYS A 18 -17.01 -23.45 -22.33
C LYS A 18 -16.18 -22.16 -22.45
N GLY A 19 -16.48 -21.14 -21.64
CA GLY A 19 -15.71 -19.89 -21.56
C GLY A 19 -14.33 -20.08 -20.91
N GLN A 20 -14.25 -20.83 -19.80
CA GLN A 20 -12.97 -21.18 -19.17
C GLN A 20 -12.08 -22.03 -20.09
N LEU A 21 -12.69 -22.89 -20.92
CA LEU A 21 -11.98 -23.68 -21.95
C LEU A 21 -11.62 -22.88 -23.22
N LYS A 22 -11.99 -21.60 -23.33
CA LYS A 22 -11.59 -20.68 -24.41
C LYS A 22 -10.46 -19.73 -24.00
N LYS A 23 -10.15 -19.60 -22.70
CA LYS A 23 -8.98 -18.86 -22.21
C LYS A 23 -7.69 -19.47 -22.76
N ASN A 24 -6.65 -18.64 -22.91
CA ASN A 24 -5.33 -19.06 -23.39
C ASN A 24 -4.90 -20.36 -22.68
N PRO A 25 -4.54 -21.42 -23.41
CA PRO A 25 -4.15 -22.70 -22.80
C PRO A 25 -3.02 -22.55 -21.77
N CYS A 26 -2.11 -21.60 -21.97
CA CYS A 26 -1.00 -21.29 -21.06
C CYS A 26 -1.43 -20.63 -19.73
N GLU A 27 -2.67 -20.16 -19.61
CA GLU A 27 -3.18 -19.46 -18.42
C GLU A 27 -4.10 -20.34 -17.57
N ARG A 28 -4.40 -21.57 -18.01
CA ARG A 28 -5.36 -22.45 -17.33
C ARG A 28 -4.72 -23.11 -16.12
N LYS A 29 -5.28 -22.88 -14.95
CA LYS A 29 -4.84 -23.51 -13.70
C LYS A 29 -5.95 -24.41 -13.12
N CYS A 30 -5.57 -25.47 -12.40
CA CYS A 30 -6.54 -26.25 -11.63
C CYS A 30 -7.01 -25.45 -10.42
N LYS A 31 -8.13 -25.86 -9.82
CA LYS A 31 -8.70 -25.22 -8.63
C LYS A 31 -7.67 -25.13 -7.50
N GLU A 32 -6.98 -26.23 -7.21
CA GLU A 32 -5.94 -26.30 -6.18
C GLU A 32 -4.82 -25.27 -6.41
N CYS A 33 -4.24 -25.20 -7.62
CA CYS A 33 -3.21 -24.21 -7.93
C CYS A 33 -3.69 -22.76 -7.91
N VAL A 34 -4.99 -22.50 -8.12
CA VAL A 34 -5.55 -21.16 -7.95
C VAL A 34 -5.67 -20.82 -6.48
N GLU A 35 -6.24 -21.72 -5.68
CA GLU A 35 -6.42 -21.54 -4.24
C GLU A 35 -5.07 -21.40 -3.51
N GLU A 36 -4.04 -22.16 -3.90
CA GLU A 36 -2.68 -22.02 -3.36
C GLU A 36 -2.08 -20.65 -3.66
N MET A 37 -2.22 -20.15 -4.89
CA MET A 37 -1.71 -18.84 -5.27
C MET A 37 -2.45 -17.71 -4.57
N GLU A 38 -3.79 -17.79 -4.48
CA GLU A 38 -4.60 -16.82 -3.75
C GLU A 38 -4.26 -16.82 -2.26
N ALA A 39 -4.01 -17.99 -1.66
CA ALA A 39 -3.58 -18.11 -0.27
C ALA A 39 -2.16 -17.54 -0.04
N GLU A 40 -1.22 -17.76 -0.98
CA GLU A 40 0.12 -17.15 -0.92
C GLU A 40 0.05 -15.63 -1.06
N GLU A 41 -0.75 -15.11 -2.00
CA GLU A 41 -1.01 -13.68 -2.14
C GLU A 41 -1.65 -13.09 -0.87
N GLN A 42 -2.61 -13.80 -0.27
CA GLN A 42 -3.24 -13.38 0.98
C GLN A 42 -2.24 -13.36 2.16
N ARG A 43 -1.35 -14.35 2.27
CA ARG A 43 -0.26 -14.35 3.27
C ARG A 43 0.73 -13.21 3.06
N TYR A 44 1.12 -12.95 1.82
CA TYR A 44 2.01 -11.82 1.49
C TYR A 44 1.34 -10.48 1.82
N ARG A 45 0.04 -10.33 1.53
CA ARG A 45 -0.75 -9.15 1.88
C ARG A 45 -0.85 -8.95 3.39
N SER A 46 -1.08 -10.00 4.18
CA SER A 46 -1.20 -9.86 5.65
C SER A 46 0.13 -9.42 6.29
N GLY A 47 1.28 -9.89 5.79
CA GLY A 47 2.58 -9.41 6.29
C GLY A 47 2.90 -7.94 5.94
N TYR A 48 2.17 -7.35 4.99
CA TYR A 48 2.26 -5.91 4.70
C TYR A 48 1.38 -5.09 5.64
N ASP A 49 0.23 -5.65 6.03
CA ASP A 49 -0.73 -5.06 6.98
C ASP A 49 -0.12 -4.95 8.38
N ASP A 50 0.54 -6.00 8.87
CA ASP A 50 1.19 -6.04 10.19
C ASP A 50 2.19 -4.89 10.41
N ARG A 51 2.90 -4.48 9.35
CA ARG A 51 3.87 -3.35 9.43
C ARG A 51 3.17 -2.00 9.43
N GLN A 52 2.01 -1.87 8.79
CA GLN A 52 1.21 -0.65 8.83
C GLN A 52 0.51 -0.50 10.19
N ASP A 53 -0.04 -1.60 10.73
CA ASP A 53 -0.68 -1.65 12.04
C ASP A 53 0.26 -1.33 13.21
N SER A 54 1.58 -1.47 13.01
CA SER A 54 2.57 -1.13 14.03
C SER A 54 2.80 0.38 14.21
N LEU A 55 2.41 1.19 13.23
CA LEU A 55 2.61 2.64 13.26
C LEU A 55 1.47 3.34 14.01
N ARG A 56 1.80 4.36 14.81
CA ARG A 56 0.81 5.09 15.62
C ARG A 56 -0.21 5.89 14.80
N PHE A 57 0.10 6.21 13.55
CA PHE A 57 -0.73 7.06 12.69
C PHE A 57 -0.94 6.43 11.31
N GLY A 58 -2.13 6.63 10.74
CA GLY A 58 -2.53 6.18 9.42
C GLY A 58 -2.46 7.28 8.35
N VAL A 59 -2.65 6.89 7.09
CA VAL A 59 -2.81 7.85 5.97
C VAL A 59 -4.07 8.67 6.19
N GLY A 60 -3.94 10.00 6.07
CA GLY A 60 -5.01 10.96 6.34
C GLY A 60 -4.97 11.57 7.75
N ASP A 61 -4.21 10.99 8.68
CA ASP A 61 -4.10 11.54 10.02
C ASP A 61 -3.40 12.89 10.05
N ARG A 62 -3.87 13.74 10.97
CA ARG A 62 -3.34 15.07 11.23
C ARG A 62 -2.24 15.01 12.27
N VAL A 63 -1.09 15.54 11.90
CA VAL A 63 0.14 15.45 12.69
C VAL A 63 0.88 16.77 12.69
N GLU A 64 1.68 16.98 13.73
CA GLU A 64 2.73 17.99 13.73
C GLU A 64 4.09 17.29 13.61
N CYS A 65 4.94 17.81 12.73
CA CYS A 65 6.30 17.33 12.55
C CYS A 65 7.31 18.35 13.05
N LYS A 66 8.35 17.88 13.72
CA LYS A 66 9.43 18.73 14.22
C LYS A 66 10.42 19.03 13.11
N MET A 67 10.52 20.29 12.74
CA MET A 67 11.49 20.83 11.80
C MET A 67 12.72 21.35 12.55
N VAL A 68 13.90 21.27 11.92
CA VAL A 68 15.17 21.66 12.54
C VAL A 68 15.20 23.14 12.92
N GLU A 69 14.80 24.02 11.99
CA GLU A 69 14.86 25.48 12.17
C GLU A 69 13.51 26.11 12.54
N ASP A 70 12.42 25.45 12.17
CA ASP A 70 11.08 26.01 12.13
C ASP A 70 10.19 25.62 13.32
N GLY A 71 10.65 24.70 14.18
CA GLY A 71 9.83 24.14 15.24
C GLY A 71 8.78 23.16 14.70
N TRP A 72 7.60 23.10 15.32
CA TRP A 72 6.53 22.19 14.90
C TRP A 72 5.76 22.75 13.70
N ARG A 73 5.45 21.89 12.73
CA ARG A 73 4.66 22.23 11.54
C ARG A 73 3.56 21.19 11.34
N THR A 74 2.33 21.67 11.15
CA THR A 74 1.17 20.80 10.89
C THR A 74 1.17 20.26 9.47
N GLY A 75 0.73 19.01 9.31
CA GLY A 75 0.51 18.37 8.03
C GLY A 75 -0.38 17.14 8.12
N THR A 76 -0.57 16.50 6.96
CA THR A 76 -1.32 15.25 6.81
C THR A 76 -0.39 14.13 6.37
N ILE A 77 -0.52 12.95 6.98
CA ILE A 77 0.19 11.77 6.51
C ILE A 77 -0.35 11.35 5.15
N ILE A 78 0.52 11.24 4.16
CA ILE A 78 0.15 10.86 2.78
C ILE A 78 0.64 9.46 2.40
N ARG A 79 1.67 8.93 3.09
CA ARG A 79 2.19 7.56 2.88
C ARG A 79 2.82 7.00 4.15
N LEU A 80 2.75 5.67 4.31
CA LEU A 80 3.48 4.89 5.31
C LEU A 80 4.69 4.20 4.66
N TRP A 81 5.75 3.95 5.44
CA TRP A 81 6.97 3.27 4.99
C TRP A 81 7.55 3.86 3.68
N TYR A 82 7.69 5.17 3.66
CA TYR A 82 8.15 5.93 2.50
C TYR A 82 9.65 5.70 2.26
N VAL A 83 10.00 5.32 1.03
CA VAL A 83 11.39 5.18 0.58
C VAL A 83 11.69 6.25 -0.46
N GLU A 84 12.75 7.02 -0.25
CA GLU A 84 13.21 8.01 -1.20
C GLU A 84 14.08 7.35 -2.29
N ARG A 85 13.59 7.38 -3.55
CA ARG A 85 14.23 6.67 -4.69
C ARG A 85 15.53 7.29 -5.22
N THR A 86 16.07 8.31 -4.55
CA THR A 86 17.24 9.07 -5.05
C THR A 86 18.54 8.75 -4.34
N SER A 87 18.48 8.02 -3.22
CA SER A 87 19.64 7.64 -2.42
C SER A 87 20.17 6.26 -2.86
N ALA A 88 21.50 6.07 -2.85
CA ALA A 88 22.14 4.77 -3.06
C ALA A 88 21.79 3.73 -1.96
N TYR A 89 21.01 4.14 -0.96
CA TYR A 89 20.48 3.33 0.12
C TYR A 89 18.96 3.53 0.20
N ASP A 90 18.21 2.43 0.07
CA ASP A 90 16.75 2.37 0.25
C ASP A 90 16.40 2.49 1.75
N GLU A 91 16.59 3.67 2.34
CA GLU A 91 16.16 3.93 3.71
C GLU A 91 14.64 4.17 3.73
N ALA A 92 13.93 3.37 4.55
CA ALA A 92 12.49 3.48 4.72
C ALA A 92 12.16 4.34 5.95
N HIS A 93 11.37 5.38 5.73
CA HIS A 93 10.86 6.26 6.76
C HIS A 93 9.42 5.90 7.13
N PRO A 94 9.03 5.88 8.43
CA PRO A 94 7.69 5.53 8.86
C PRO A 94 6.57 6.31 8.14
N TYR A 95 6.76 7.61 7.93
CA TYR A 95 5.73 8.50 7.40
C TYR A 95 6.29 9.46 6.36
N GLN A 96 5.55 9.65 5.27
CA GLN A 96 5.63 10.85 4.45
C GLN A 96 4.47 11.78 4.80
N VAL A 97 4.78 13.05 5.06
CA VAL A 97 3.82 14.06 5.50
C VAL A 97 3.78 15.20 4.49
N HIS A 98 2.57 15.59 4.10
CA HIS A 98 2.34 16.82 3.36
C HIS A 98 2.02 17.93 4.36
N LEU A 99 2.94 18.88 4.51
CA LEU A 99 2.72 20.03 5.37
C LEU A 99 1.66 20.95 4.77
N ASP A 100 0.92 21.64 5.63
CA ASP A 100 -0.12 22.60 5.21
C ASP A 100 0.43 23.75 4.36
N ILE A 101 1.73 24.05 4.51
CA ILE A 101 2.46 25.02 3.70
C ILE A 101 2.79 24.53 2.28
N GLY A 102 2.41 23.30 1.92
CA GLY A 102 2.60 22.71 0.60
C GLY A 102 3.89 21.87 0.44
N ALA A 103 4.79 21.87 1.42
CA ALA A 103 5.98 21.05 1.38
C ALA A 103 5.67 19.56 1.65
N LYS A 104 6.51 18.65 1.12
CA LYS A 104 6.48 17.23 1.48
C LYS A 104 7.75 16.89 2.24
N ILE A 105 7.58 16.28 3.40
CA ILE A 105 8.67 15.88 4.29
C ILE A 105 8.50 14.42 4.68
N TYR A 106 9.49 13.87 5.37
CA TYR A 106 9.39 12.56 6.00
C TYR A 106 9.76 12.66 7.49
N ALA A 107 9.11 11.84 8.30
CA ALA A 107 9.48 11.67 9.70
C ALA A 107 10.50 10.53 9.80
N PRO A 108 11.71 10.76 10.34
CA PRO A 108 12.75 9.74 10.39
C PRO A 108 12.42 8.59 11.37
N GLU A 109 11.63 8.86 12.42
CA GLU A 109 11.23 7.88 13.43
C GLU A 109 9.79 8.12 13.88
N ASP A 110 9.09 7.05 14.27
CA ASP A 110 7.78 7.13 14.93
C ASP A 110 7.91 7.41 16.43
N ARG A 111 8.33 8.64 16.76
CA ARG A 111 8.45 9.11 18.15
C ARG A 111 7.96 10.54 18.28
N ASP A 112 7.42 10.89 19.44
CA ASP A 112 6.91 12.24 19.76
C ASP A 112 7.94 13.36 19.66
N ARG A 113 9.24 13.03 19.54
CA ARG A 113 10.29 14.02 19.24
C ARG A 113 10.35 14.43 17.78
N CYS A 114 9.76 13.64 16.88
CA CYS A 114 9.75 13.81 15.44
C CYS A 114 8.34 14.09 14.92
N ILE A 115 7.35 13.36 15.43
CA ILE A 115 5.97 13.39 14.95
C ILE A 115 5.00 13.11 16.10
N ARG A 116 3.95 13.93 16.18
CA ARG A 116 2.87 13.80 17.17
C ARG A 116 1.52 14.13 16.55
N GLN A 117 0.44 13.72 17.20
CA GLN A 117 -0.91 14.04 16.76
C GLN A 117 -1.17 15.55 16.79
N SER A 118 -1.83 16.08 15.75
CA SER A 118 -2.34 17.44 15.73
C SER A 118 -3.83 17.47 16.06
N ASN A 119 -4.27 18.53 16.74
CA ASN A 119 -5.68 18.83 16.95
C ASN A 119 -6.23 19.82 15.91
N GLU A 120 -5.38 20.29 14.99
CA GLU A 120 -5.82 21.20 13.93
C GLU A 120 -6.56 20.44 12.84
N PRO A 121 -7.72 20.97 12.36
CA PRO A 121 -8.45 20.33 11.28
C PRO A 121 -7.60 20.26 10.00
N PRO A 122 -7.87 19.30 9.10
CA PRO A 122 -7.28 19.30 7.78
C PRO A 122 -7.57 20.63 7.06
N GLN A 123 -6.59 21.17 6.34
CA GLN A 123 -6.85 22.29 5.43
C GLN A 123 -7.89 21.84 4.41
N GLU A 124 -8.92 22.65 4.17
CA GLU A 124 -9.90 22.38 3.12
C GLU A 124 -9.18 22.33 1.77
N CYS A 125 -8.95 21.13 1.25
CA CYS A 125 -8.32 20.96 -0.05
C CYS A 125 -9.28 21.46 -1.14
N THR A 126 -9.18 22.74 -1.47
CA THR A 126 -9.98 23.40 -2.52
C THR A 126 -9.67 22.87 -3.93
N PHE A 127 -8.61 22.07 -4.07
CA PHE A 127 -8.18 21.45 -5.33
C PHE A 127 -8.47 19.93 -5.41
N CYS A 128 -8.98 19.30 -4.35
CA CYS A 128 -9.24 17.85 -4.33
C CYS A 128 -10.64 17.46 -4.83
N TYR A 129 -11.34 18.33 -5.56
CA TYR A 129 -12.68 18.04 -6.08
C TYR A 129 -12.72 17.25 -7.39
N ASP A 130 -11.57 16.88 -7.95
CA ASP A 130 -11.51 16.09 -9.18
C ASP A 130 -10.76 14.77 -8.95
N ASN A 131 -11.41 13.85 -8.23
CA ASN A 131 -11.19 12.43 -8.49
C ASN A 131 -12.51 11.88 -9.02
N GLU A 132 -12.89 12.31 -10.22
CA GLU A 132 -13.87 11.60 -11.03
C GLU A 132 -13.35 10.17 -11.20
N MET A 133 -13.95 9.24 -10.46
CA MET A 133 -14.00 7.85 -10.83
C MET A 133 -14.80 7.76 -12.15
N THR A 134 -14.11 7.88 -13.27
CA THR A 134 -14.59 7.40 -14.59
C THR A 134 -13.85 6.15 -15.00
#